data_AF-A0A966R6A6-F1
#
_entry.id   AF-A0A966R6A6-F1
#
_cell.length_a   1.000
_cell.length_b   1.000
_cell.length_c   1.000
_cell.angle_alpha   90.00
_cell.angle_beta   90.00
_cell.angle_gamma   90.00
#
_symmetry.space_group_name_H-M   'P 1'
#
loop_
_entity.id
_entity.type
_entity.pdbx_description
1 polymer ?
#
loop_
_entity_poly.entity_id
_entity_poly.type
_entity_poly.pdbx_seq_one_letter_code
_entity_poly.pdbx_strand_id
1 'polypeptide(L)'
;MAPLWLAIVIYSIGLGVVLHLRPALMFNENGTWKEFGYQREVGGSRYTIFPFWLFAISWAFVSYAMAAGISWNWGARAGMMAAAAASATPRWSSLAESEEVDEDESAATEEDEESIGMPVSETIRVPRGRRRPQTPARKPRPGYYVLDPASQSTAGLRRYIYFGDAPPANGQSDGAVA
;
A
#
# COMPACT_ATOMS: atom_id res chain seq x y z
N MET A 1 28.12 1.03 -0.26
CA MET A 1 27.06 0.34 0.53
C MET A 1 25.71 0.76 -0.02
N ALA A 2 24.84 -0.19 -0.39
CA ALA A 2 23.60 0.14 -1.09
C ALA A 2 22.66 0.99 -0.20
N PRO A 3 22.24 2.20 -0.63
CA PRO A 3 21.38 3.09 0.16
C PRO A 3 20.02 2.47 0.51
N LEU A 4 19.65 1.38 -0.17
CA LEU A 4 18.42 0.61 0.05
C LEU A 4 18.26 0.11 1.49
N TRP A 5 19.33 -0.41 2.12
CA TRP A 5 19.22 -0.93 3.48
C TRP A 5 18.92 0.18 4.49
N LEU A 6 19.57 1.34 4.35
CA LEU A 6 19.33 2.49 5.21
C LEU A 6 17.92 3.06 5.02
N ALA A 7 17.41 3.07 3.78
CA ALA A 7 16.03 3.43 3.50
C ALA A 7 15.04 2.49 4.21
N ILE A 8 15.28 1.17 4.18
CA ILE A 8 14.45 0.17 4.88
C ILE A 8 14.42 0.44 6.39
N VAL A 9 15.57 0.69 7.01
CA VAL A 9 15.64 0.96 8.46
C VAL A 9 14.88 2.22 8.82
N ILE A 10 15.09 3.34 8.09
CA ILE A 10 14.37 4.60 8.32
C ILE A 10 12.86 4.42 8.10
N TYR A 11 12.48 3.67 7.07
CA TYR A 11 11.10 3.34 6.76
C TYR A 11 10.44 2.58 7.93
N SER A 12 11.08 1.52 8.44
CA SER A 12 10.59 0.73 9.57
C SER A 12 10.45 1.55 10.84
N ILE A 13 11.40 2.42 11.15
CA ILE A 13 11.34 3.30 12.32
C ILE A 13 10.13 4.24 12.21
N GLY A 14 9.93 4.89 11.06
CA GLY A 14 8.80 5.81 10.89
C GLY A 14 7.45 5.11 10.94
N LEU A 15 7.34 3.91 10.37
CA LEU A 15 6.14 3.07 10.54
C LEU A 15 5.89 2.76 12.02
N GLY A 16 6.92 2.35 12.75
CA GLY A 16 6.83 2.05 14.18
C GLY A 16 6.35 3.26 14.99
N VAL A 17 6.91 4.44 14.73
CA VAL A 17 6.52 5.69 15.41
C VAL A 17 5.06 6.05 15.14
N VAL A 18 4.62 5.98 13.89
CA VAL A 18 3.22 6.30 13.54
C VAL A 18 2.23 5.31 14.15
N LEU A 19 2.56 4.02 14.13
CA LEU A 19 1.77 2.99 14.78
C LEU A 19 1.72 3.17 16.30
N HIS A 20 2.80 3.66 16.91
CA HIS A 20 2.86 3.92 18.34
C HIS A 20 2.08 5.17 18.75
N LEU A 21 2.16 6.26 17.99
CA LEU A 21 1.55 7.54 18.35
C LEU A 21 0.04 7.59 18.09
N ARG A 22 -0.48 6.82 17.12
CA ARG A 22 -1.90 6.90 16.75
C ARG A 22 -2.53 5.56 16.36
N PRO A 23 -2.56 4.55 17.25
CA PRO A 23 -3.35 3.35 17.01
C PRO A 23 -4.84 3.67 16.84
N ALA A 24 -5.37 4.69 17.54
CA ALA A 24 -6.78 5.09 17.49
C ALA A 24 -7.26 5.61 16.12
N LEU A 25 -6.34 6.02 15.24
CA LEU A 25 -6.69 6.48 13.88
C LEU A 25 -7.11 5.30 13.00
N MET A 26 -6.58 4.11 13.29
CA MET A 26 -6.68 2.93 12.45
C MET A 26 -7.65 1.89 13.00
N PHE A 27 -7.69 1.78 14.33
CA PHE A 27 -8.52 0.83 15.03
C PHE A 27 -9.74 1.53 15.62
N ASN A 28 -10.87 0.81 15.61
CA ASN A 28 -11.99 1.16 16.47
C ASN A 28 -11.72 0.66 17.91
N GLU A 29 -12.50 1.12 18.88
CA GLU A 29 -12.39 0.69 20.29
C GLU A 29 -12.57 -0.83 20.47
N ASN A 30 -13.33 -1.45 19.57
CA ASN A 30 -13.56 -2.87 19.46
C ASN A 30 -12.41 -3.63 18.74
N GLY A 31 -11.30 -2.98 18.44
CA GLY A 31 -10.11 -3.59 17.81
C GLY A 31 -10.29 -3.95 16.33
N THR A 32 -11.43 -3.61 15.72
CA THR A 32 -11.64 -3.80 14.29
C THR A 32 -10.98 -2.68 13.49
N TRP A 33 -10.49 -3.02 12.30
CA TRP A 33 -9.92 -2.04 11.37
C TRP A 33 -11.03 -1.10 10.87
N LYS A 34 -10.73 0.20 10.79
CA LYS A 34 -11.64 1.17 10.16
C LYS A 34 -11.69 0.94 8.66
N GLU A 35 -12.90 0.92 8.12
CA GLU A 35 -13.12 0.73 6.69
C GLU A 35 -12.91 2.06 5.94
N PHE A 36 -12.36 1.98 4.73
CA PHE A 36 -12.32 3.11 3.82
C PHE A 36 -13.69 3.33 3.22
N GLY A 37 -14.29 4.47 3.52
CA GLY A 37 -15.59 4.83 2.99
C GLY A 37 -15.82 6.33 3.06
N TYR A 38 -16.29 6.91 1.96
CA TYR A 38 -16.75 8.29 1.94
C TYR A 38 -18.17 8.43 2.51
N GLN A 39 -18.76 7.33 3.00
CA GLN A 39 -20.09 7.36 3.60
C GLN A 39 -20.04 8.05 4.96
N ARG A 40 -20.26 9.37 4.92
CA ARG A 40 -20.62 10.19 6.08
C ARG A 40 -22.02 9.77 6.53
N GLU A 41 -22.13 8.67 7.26
CA GLU A 41 -23.26 8.54 8.16
C GLU A 41 -23.13 9.68 9.19
N VAL A 42 -24.14 10.54 9.24
CA VAL A 42 -24.22 11.72 10.11
C VAL A 42 -24.12 11.24 11.57
N GLY A 43 -22.90 11.22 12.12
CA GLY A 43 -22.60 10.87 13.51
C GLY A 43 -21.74 9.62 13.76
N GLY A 44 -21.27 8.89 12.74
CA GLY A 44 -20.52 7.64 12.95
C GLY A 44 -18.99 7.75 12.78
N SER A 45 -18.19 7.55 13.83
CA SER A 45 -16.71 7.55 13.81
C SER A 45 -16.05 6.33 13.13
N ARG A 46 -16.82 5.56 12.36
CA ARG A 46 -16.42 4.24 11.83
C ARG A 46 -15.56 4.30 10.56
N TYR A 47 -15.35 5.49 10.01
CA TYR A 47 -14.61 5.70 8.77
C TYR A 47 -13.37 6.57 9.00
N THR A 48 -12.27 6.21 8.36
CA THR A 48 -11.07 7.06 8.29
C THR A 48 -11.02 7.78 6.94
N ILE A 49 -10.72 9.07 6.97
CA ILE A 49 -10.53 9.90 5.77
C ILE A 49 -9.19 9.55 5.09
N PHE A 50 -8.20 9.13 5.88
CA PHE A 50 -6.84 8.96 5.39
C PHE A 50 -6.37 7.52 5.49
N PRO A 51 -6.03 6.88 4.36
CA PRO A 51 -5.55 5.53 4.40
C PRO A 51 -4.15 5.35 4.93
N PHE A 52 -3.97 4.30 5.73
CA PHE A 52 -2.65 3.93 6.19
C PHE A 52 -1.72 3.57 5.03
N TRP A 53 -2.22 2.86 4.02
CA TRP A 53 -1.42 2.54 2.84
C TRP A 53 -0.95 3.80 2.12
N LEU A 54 -1.75 4.87 2.14
CA LEU A 54 -1.39 6.17 1.56
C LEU A 54 -0.24 6.80 2.36
N PHE A 55 -0.32 6.77 3.70
CA PHE A 55 0.81 7.15 4.54
C PHE A 55 2.07 6.32 4.26
N ALA A 56 1.94 4.99 4.15
CA ALA A 56 3.06 4.10 3.91
C ALA A 56 3.76 4.40 2.57
N ILE A 57 3.01 4.67 1.51
CA ILE A 57 3.56 5.07 0.21
C ILE A 57 4.26 6.42 0.32
N SER A 58 3.63 7.43 0.91
CA SER A 58 4.26 8.75 1.10
C SER A 58 5.54 8.65 1.93
N TRP A 59 5.54 7.85 2.99
CA TRP A 59 6.69 7.64 3.85
C TRP A 59 7.83 6.89 3.14
N ALA A 60 7.50 5.96 2.23
CA ALA A 60 8.51 5.28 1.42
C ALA A 60 9.32 6.30 0.59
N PHE A 61 8.66 7.24 -0.08
CA PHE A 61 9.35 8.29 -0.82
C PHE A 61 10.22 9.19 0.07
N VAL A 62 9.71 9.60 1.23
CA VAL A 62 10.47 10.41 2.20
C VAL A 62 11.70 9.65 2.69
N SER A 63 11.55 8.38 3.06
CA SER A 63 12.65 7.55 3.56
C SER A 63 13.74 7.35 2.51
N TYR A 64 13.35 7.12 1.25
CA TYR A 64 14.29 7.00 0.14
C TYR A 64 15.02 8.32 -0.13
N ALA A 65 14.29 9.44 -0.15
CA ALA A 65 14.90 10.76 -0.34
C ALA A 65 15.90 11.11 0.78
N MET A 66 15.57 10.80 2.03
CA MET A 66 16.49 10.96 3.16
C MET A 66 17.73 10.07 3.00
N ALA A 67 17.55 8.80 2.68
CA ALA A 67 18.66 7.86 2.49
C ALA A 67 19.58 8.29 1.34
N ALA A 68 19.00 8.72 0.22
CA ALA A 68 19.73 9.24 -0.92
C ALA A 68 20.51 10.52 -0.57
N GLY A 69 19.89 11.46 0.15
CA GLY A 69 20.55 12.70 0.60
C GLY A 69 21.74 12.43 1.54
N ILE A 70 21.59 11.48 2.46
CA ILE A 70 22.67 11.04 3.36
C ILE A 70 23.81 10.41 2.55
N SER A 71 23.47 9.53 1.59
CA SER A 71 24.46 8.87 0.73
C SER A 71 25.24 9.87 -0.13
N TRP A 72 24.56 10.88 -0.68
CA TRP A 72 25.19 11.93 -1.48
C TRP A 72 26.18 12.74 -0.65
N ASN A 73 25.78 13.11 0.57
CA ASN A 73 26.61 13.91 1.45
C ASN A 73 27.86 13.14 1.94
N TRP A 74 27.74 11.82 2.13
CA TRP A 74 28.88 10.97 2.47
C TRP A 74 29.83 10.75 1.30
N GLY A 75 29.31 10.52 0.08
CA GLY A 75 30.13 10.38 -1.13
C GLY A 75 30.93 11.65 -1.44
N ALA A 76 30.29 12.81 -1.34
CA ALA A 76 30.96 14.10 -1.55
C ALA A 76 32.06 14.37 -0.51
N ARG A 77 31.81 14.04 0.76
CA ARG A 77 32.80 14.20 1.85
C ARG A 77 33.96 13.22 1.75
N ALA A 78 33.70 11.98 1.34
CA ALA A 78 34.76 10.99 1.10
C ALA A 78 35.67 11.42 -0.06
N GLY A 79 35.08 11.95 -1.15
CA GLY A 79 35.84 12.50 -2.27
C GLY A 79 36.74 13.69 -1.88
N MET A 80 36.25 14.61 -1.04
CA MET A 80 37.08 15.73 -0.54
C MET A 80 38.21 15.27 0.39
N MET A 81 37.99 14.29 1.26
CA MET A 81 39.04 13.73 2.13
C MET A 81 40.10 12.98 1.31
N ALA A 82 39.69 12.22 0.29
CA ALA A 82 40.59 11.53 -0.63
C ALA A 82 41.41 12.52 -1.47
N ALA A 83 40.79 13.59 -1.98
CA ALA A 83 41.48 14.65 -2.71
C ALA A 83 42.46 15.42 -1.83
N ALA A 84 42.08 15.73 -0.58
CA ALA A 84 42.97 16.38 0.39
C ALA A 84 44.15 15.47 0.77
N ALA A 85 43.92 14.17 0.95
CA ALA A 85 44.98 13.19 1.21
C ALA A 85 45.91 13.01 -0.01
N ALA A 86 45.37 12.98 -1.23
CA ALA A 86 46.16 12.94 -2.46
C ALA A 86 46.98 14.23 -2.67
N SER A 87 46.50 15.39 -2.22
CA SER A 87 47.30 16.63 -2.21
C SER A 87 48.35 16.68 -1.10
N ALA A 88 48.26 15.79 -0.11
CA ALA A 88 49.18 15.73 1.03
C ALA A 88 50.25 14.63 0.89
N THR A 89 50.21 13.80 -0.16
CA THR A 89 51.29 12.85 -0.42
C THR A 89 52.55 13.59 -0.87
N PRO A 90 53.71 13.34 -0.26
CA PRO A 90 54.96 13.97 -0.68
C PRO A 90 55.26 13.54 -2.12
N ARG A 91 55.48 14.54 -2.98
CA ARG A 91 55.85 14.49 -4.41
C ARG A 91 57.25 13.87 -4.66
N TRP A 92 57.61 12.83 -3.91
CA TRP A 92 58.91 12.16 -3.97
C TRP A 92 58.86 10.88 -4.81
N SER A 93 57.68 10.33 -5.10
CA SER A 93 57.51 9.10 -5.89
C SER A 93 57.48 9.32 -7.41
N SER A 94 57.71 10.53 -7.94
CA SER A 94 57.69 10.77 -9.40
C SER A 94 59.01 10.52 -10.12
N LEU A 95 59.98 9.81 -9.49
CA LEU A 95 61.27 9.50 -10.12
C LEU A 95 61.58 8.01 -10.24
N ALA A 96 60.71 7.14 -9.74
CA ALA A 96 60.87 5.70 -9.84
C ALA A 96 59.52 5.14 -10.32
N GLU A 97 59.41 4.95 -11.63
CA GLU A 97 58.77 3.80 -12.29
C GLU A 97 58.45 4.23 -13.72
N SER A 98 59.48 4.23 -14.56
CA SER A 98 59.32 4.11 -16.01
C SER A 98 59.73 2.69 -16.36
N GLU A 99 58.79 1.75 -16.27
CA GLU A 99 58.92 0.46 -16.92
C GLU A 99 57.57 0.12 -17.55
N GLU A 100 57.52 0.34 -18.86
CA GLU A 100 56.49 -0.11 -19.77
C GLU A 100 56.50 -1.64 -19.79
N VAL A 101 55.34 -2.27 -19.54
CA VAL A 101 55.07 -3.63 -19.99
C VAL A 101 53.65 -3.64 -20.54
N ASP A 102 53.58 -3.61 -21.87
CA ASP A 102 52.45 -4.03 -22.68
C ASP A 102 52.21 -5.53 -22.48
N GLU A 103 51.04 -5.95 -21.99
CA GLU A 103 50.49 -7.28 -22.29
C GLU A 103 48.96 -7.22 -22.40
N ASP A 104 48.48 -7.72 -23.55
CA ASP A 104 47.11 -8.04 -23.95
C ASP A 104 46.31 -8.79 -22.88
N GLU A 105 44.98 -8.56 -22.80
CA GLU A 105 44.04 -9.69 -22.90
C GLU A 105 42.59 -9.25 -23.14
N SER A 106 42.05 -9.73 -24.25
CA SER A 106 40.64 -9.82 -24.57
C SER A 106 39.92 -10.83 -23.66
N ALA A 107 38.79 -10.46 -23.06
CA ALA A 107 37.80 -11.45 -22.63
C ALA A 107 36.39 -10.83 -22.64
N ALA A 108 35.60 -11.27 -23.62
CA ALA A 108 34.15 -11.15 -23.65
C ALA A 108 33.54 -12.13 -22.64
N THR A 109 32.52 -11.74 -21.87
CA THR A 109 31.51 -12.69 -21.35
C THR A 109 30.23 -11.95 -20.92
N GLU A 110 29.16 -12.21 -21.68
CA GLU A 110 27.78 -12.60 -21.27
C GLU A 110 27.02 -11.66 -20.30
N GLU A 111 25.97 -10.94 -20.72
CA GLU A 111 24.61 -11.41 -21.03
C GLU A 111 24.07 -12.45 -20.04
N ASP A 112 23.56 -11.98 -18.90
CA ASP A 112 22.60 -12.73 -18.09
C ASP A 112 21.23 -12.05 -18.13
N GLU A 113 20.38 -12.59 -19.02
CA GLU A 113 18.94 -12.52 -18.92
C GLU A 113 18.45 -13.39 -17.75
N GLU A 114 17.81 -12.80 -16.74
CA GLU A 114 16.91 -13.57 -15.85
C GLU A 114 15.50 -12.99 -15.84
N SER A 115 14.73 -13.47 -16.82
CA SER A 115 13.54 -14.30 -16.60
C SER A 115 12.56 -13.90 -15.48
N ILE A 116 11.50 -13.21 -15.90
CA ILE A 116 10.08 -13.58 -15.71
C ILE A 116 9.76 -14.32 -14.38
N GLY A 117 9.48 -13.53 -13.34
CA GLY A 117 8.64 -13.97 -12.21
C GLY A 117 7.16 -13.77 -12.53
N MET A 118 6.46 -14.84 -12.92
CA MET A 118 5.00 -14.83 -13.10
C MET A 118 4.26 -14.55 -11.77
N PRO A 119 3.08 -13.90 -11.81
CA PRO A 119 2.24 -13.74 -10.61
C PRO A 119 1.64 -15.09 -10.21
N VAL A 120 2.07 -15.61 -9.05
CA VAL A 120 1.42 -16.76 -8.40
C VAL A 120 0.04 -16.34 -7.92
N SER A 121 -0.99 -16.80 -8.63
CA SER A 121 -2.38 -16.75 -8.16
C SER A 121 -2.55 -17.74 -7.01
N GLU A 122 -2.25 -17.30 -5.80
CA GLU A 122 -2.58 -18.04 -4.58
C GLU A 122 -4.09 -17.96 -4.36
N THR A 123 -4.80 -18.97 -4.85
CA THR A 123 -6.21 -19.18 -4.53
C THR A 123 -6.32 -19.53 -3.05
N ILE A 124 -6.66 -18.52 -2.24
CA ILE A 124 -6.99 -18.69 -0.82
C ILE A 124 -8.19 -19.64 -0.74
N ARG A 125 -7.92 -20.93 -0.50
CA ARG A 125 -8.91 -21.89 -0.04
C ARG A 125 -9.27 -21.54 1.40
N VAL A 126 -10.38 -20.84 1.56
CA VAL A 126 -10.98 -20.54 2.86
C VAL A 126 -11.34 -21.88 3.56
N PRO A 127 -10.80 -22.19 4.74
CA PRO A 127 -11.28 -23.32 5.51
C PRO A 127 -12.71 -23.02 6.00
N ARG A 128 -13.67 -23.71 5.40
CA ARG A 128 -15.03 -23.89 5.93
C ARG A 128 -14.92 -24.63 7.27
N GLY A 129 -15.20 -23.93 8.37
CA GLY A 129 -15.40 -24.63 9.64
C GLY A 129 -15.02 -23.86 10.90
N ARG A 130 -15.58 -22.67 11.13
CA ARG A 130 -15.72 -22.17 12.50
C ARG A 130 -17.14 -21.67 12.69
N ARG A 131 -17.88 -22.42 13.51
CA ARG A 131 -19.17 -22.04 14.09
C ARG A 131 -19.03 -20.63 14.65
N ARG A 132 -19.72 -19.68 14.03
CA ARG A 132 -19.90 -18.34 14.62
C ARG A 132 -20.67 -18.50 15.94
N PRO A 133 -20.25 -17.83 17.02
CA PRO A 133 -21.11 -17.62 18.18
C PRO A 133 -22.40 -16.95 17.72
N GLN A 134 -23.55 -17.49 18.13
CA GLN A 134 -24.85 -16.88 17.89
C GLN A 134 -24.88 -15.52 18.57
N THR A 135 -24.74 -14.45 17.79
CA THR A 135 -25.08 -13.11 18.23
C THR A 135 -26.58 -13.10 18.58
N PRO A 136 -26.99 -12.51 19.72
CA PRO A 136 -28.40 -12.45 20.08
C PRO A 136 -29.20 -11.80 18.95
N ALA A 137 -30.34 -12.42 18.63
CA ALA A 137 -31.23 -12.07 17.53
C ALA A 137 -31.44 -10.56 17.44
N ARG A 138 -30.68 -9.91 16.54
CA ARG A 138 -30.99 -8.56 16.11
C ARG A 138 -32.37 -8.63 15.46
N LYS A 139 -33.33 -7.86 15.97
CA LYS A 139 -34.62 -7.63 15.30
C LYS A 139 -34.33 -7.41 13.81
N PRO A 140 -34.94 -8.20 12.90
CA PRO A 140 -34.68 -8.08 11.47
C PRO A 140 -34.91 -6.63 11.04
N ARG A 141 -34.01 -6.09 10.22
CA ARG A 141 -34.14 -4.73 9.69
C ARG A 141 -35.44 -4.65 8.87
N PRO A 142 -36.19 -3.53 8.95
CA PRO A 142 -37.49 -3.39 8.32
C PRO A 142 -37.36 -3.36 6.79
N GLY A 143 -37.55 -4.52 6.21
CA GLY A 143 -37.73 -4.83 4.79
C GLY A 143 -36.66 -4.40 3.78
N TYR A 144 -36.65 -5.08 2.64
CA TYR A 144 -35.76 -4.77 1.51
C TYR A 144 -36.49 -4.97 0.18
N TYR A 145 -36.06 -4.23 -0.85
CA TYR A 145 -36.57 -4.36 -2.20
C TYR A 145 -35.72 -5.35 -3.00
N VAL A 146 -36.36 -6.29 -3.69
CA VAL A 146 -35.71 -7.23 -4.62
C VAL A 146 -36.17 -6.92 -6.03
N LEU A 147 -35.22 -6.86 -6.97
CA LEU A 147 -35.52 -6.70 -8.39
C LEU A 147 -36.19 -7.98 -8.93
N ASP A 148 -37.37 -7.84 -9.52
CA ASP A 148 -38.06 -8.96 -10.15
C ASP A 148 -37.34 -9.37 -11.44
N PRO A 149 -36.75 -10.57 -11.53
CA PRO A 149 -36.02 -11.01 -12.72
C PRO A 149 -36.92 -11.12 -13.95
N ALA A 150 -38.23 -11.38 -13.78
CA ALA A 150 -39.18 -11.44 -14.88
C ALA A 150 -39.44 -10.06 -15.52
N SER A 151 -39.21 -8.98 -14.77
CA SER A 151 -39.39 -7.61 -15.28
C SER A 151 -38.20 -7.10 -16.12
N GLN A 152 -37.06 -7.79 -16.11
CA GLN A 152 -35.89 -7.36 -16.88
C GLN A 152 -36.07 -7.48 -18.40
N SER A 153 -36.96 -8.37 -18.86
CA SER A 153 -37.22 -8.61 -20.28
C SER A 153 -38.27 -7.69 -20.89
N THR A 154 -39.06 -6.98 -20.07
CA THR A 154 -40.18 -6.15 -20.54
C THR A 154 -39.77 -4.67 -20.58
N ALA A 155 -39.45 -4.20 -21.78
CA ALA A 155 -39.33 -2.80 -22.21
C ALA A 155 -39.30 -1.71 -21.09
N GLY A 156 -38.16 -1.59 -20.42
CA GLY A 156 -37.70 -0.34 -19.79
C GLY A 156 -38.10 -0.06 -18.33
N LEU A 157 -39.13 -0.71 -17.76
CA LEU A 157 -39.51 -0.49 -16.36
C LEU A 157 -39.07 -1.65 -15.45
N ARG A 158 -38.07 -1.38 -14.59
CA ARG A 158 -37.62 -2.31 -13.56
C ARG A 158 -38.65 -2.37 -12.43
N ARG A 159 -39.24 -3.54 -12.21
CA ARG A 159 -40.18 -3.78 -11.09
C ARG A 159 -39.40 -4.27 -9.86
N TYR A 160 -39.68 -3.65 -8.71
CA TYR A 160 -39.11 -4.05 -7.42
C TYR A 160 -40.22 -4.58 -6.51
N ILE A 161 -39.96 -5.70 -5.84
CA ILE A 161 -40.88 -6.33 -4.88
C ILE A 161 -40.35 -6.03 -3.48
N TYR A 162 -41.19 -5.46 -2.62
CA TYR A 162 -40.85 -5.19 -1.22
C TYR A 162 -41.09 -6.43 -0.35
N PHE A 163 -40.08 -6.83 0.42
CA PHE A 163 -40.18 -7.89 1.41
C PHE A 163 -40.02 -7.28 2.80
N GLY A 164 -41.11 -7.13 3.57
CA GLY A 164 -41.11 -6.60 4.94
C GLY A 164 -42.53 -6.47 5.50
N ASP A 165 -42.65 -6.24 6.81
CA ASP A 165 -43.95 -6.24 7.52
C ASP A 165 -44.87 -5.06 7.12
N ALA A 166 -44.30 -3.92 6.69
CA ALA A 166 -45.07 -2.79 6.19
C ALA A 166 -44.27 -2.00 5.15
N PRO A 167 -44.82 -1.73 3.95
CA PRO A 167 -44.15 -0.88 2.96
C PRO A 167 -43.99 0.55 3.53
N PRO A 168 -42.86 1.23 3.27
CA PRO A 168 -42.67 2.60 3.72
C PRO A 168 -43.73 3.51 3.09
N ALA A 169 -44.39 4.33 3.91
CA ALA A 169 -45.54 5.18 3.55
C ALA A 169 -45.25 6.25 2.47
N ASN A 170 -44.06 6.27 1.87
CA ASN A 170 -43.57 7.33 0.99
C ASN A 170 -43.52 6.91 -0.49
N GLY A 171 -44.39 5.99 -0.91
CA GLY A 171 -44.38 5.41 -2.26
C GLY A 171 -45.78 5.20 -2.80
N GLN A 172 -46.57 6.27 -2.88
CA GLN A 172 -47.83 6.28 -3.62
C GLN A 172 -47.50 6.18 -5.12
N SER A 173 -47.42 4.95 -5.61
CA SER A 173 -47.35 4.66 -7.03
C SER A 173 -48.75 4.83 -7.63
N ASP A 174 -49.02 6.03 -8.15
CA ASP A 174 -50.04 6.22 -9.18
C ASP A 174 -49.70 5.31 -10.36
N GLY A 175 -50.51 4.28 -10.56
CA GLY A 175 -50.28 3.27 -11.61
C GLY A 175 -51.13 2.02 -11.45
N ALA A 176 -52.33 2.16 -10.87
CA ALA A 176 -53.39 1.19 -11.08
C ALA A 176 -54.09 1.55 -12.40
N VAL A 177 -53.75 0.83 -13.47
CA VAL A 177 -54.60 0.77 -14.66
C VAL A 177 -54.96 -0.70 -14.86
N ALA A 178 -56.27 -0.90 -15.04
CA ALA A 178 -57.03 -2.14 -15.08
C ALA A 178 -56.56 -3.17 -16.12
#